data_AF-A0A440KKY4-F1
#
_entry.id   AF-A0A440KKY4-F1
#
_cell.length_a   1.000
_cell.length_b   1.000
_cell.length_c   1.000
_cell.angle_alpha   90.00
_cell.angle_beta   90.00
_cell.angle_gamma   90.00
#
_symmetry.space_group_name_H-M   'P 1'
#
loop_
_entity.id
_entity.type
_entity.pdbx_description
1 polymer ?
#
loop_
_entity_poly.entity_id
_entity_poly.type
_entity_poly.pdbx_seq_one_letter_code
_entity_poly.pdbx_strand_id
1 'polypeptide(L)'
;MTVSTTTIESIIRDEIRSAQADRPTPKAGWEPQVDSLVMVSIALRIEEEFNVKLPEAAMPPGGFDDENTCVAVFTQRVVELLAEQHAQEQPEGEHVS
;
A
#
# COMPACT_ATOMS: atom_id res chain seq x y z
N MET A 1 -1.85 -18.42 -1.93
CA MET A 1 -1.15 -17.86 -3.10
C MET A 1 -0.06 -16.95 -2.58
N THR A 2 1.20 -17.10 -2.99
CA THR A 2 2.25 -16.15 -2.61
C THR A 2 2.17 -14.95 -3.53
N VAL A 3 1.73 -13.79 -3.01
CA VAL A 3 1.76 -12.53 -3.76
C VAL A 3 3.21 -12.12 -3.95
N SER A 4 3.62 -11.80 -5.18
CA SER A 4 4.98 -11.31 -5.45
C SER A 4 5.09 -9.81 -5.16
N THR A 5 6.27 -9.36 -4.73
CA THR A 5 6.56 -7.93 -4.56
C THR A 5 6.32 -7.14 -5.84
N THR A 6 6.68 -7.70 -7.00
CA THR A 6 6.41 -7.06 -8.31
C THR A 6 4.92 -6.86 -8.58
N THR A 7 4.06 -7.78 -8.12
CA THR A 7 2.60 -7.63 -8.23
C THR A 7 2.12 -6.45 -7.38
N ILE A 8 2.60 -6.35 -6.14
CA ILE A 8 2.27 -5.25 -5.22
C ILE A 8 2.70 -3.90 -5.82
N GLU A 9 3.96 -3.81 -6.26
CA GLU A 9 4.50 -2.61 -6.89
C GLU A 9 3.70 -2.19 -8.12
N SER A 10 3.30 -3.15 -8.96
CA SER A 10 2.51 -2.88 -10.16
C SER A 10 1.15 -2.28 -9.83
N ILE A 11 0.46 -2.80 -8.82
CA ILE A 11 -0.85 -2.30 -8.38
C ILE A 11 -0.72 -0.88 -7.82
N ILE A 12 0.30 -0.61 -7.01
CA ILE A 12 0.54 0.72 -6.45
C ILE A 12 0.82 1.74 -7.56
N ARG A 13 1.66 1.39 -8.53
CA ARG A 13 1.97 2.29 -9.67
C ARG A 13 0.77 2.56 -10.56
N ASP A 14 -0.07 1.55 -10.77
CA ASP A 14 -1.30 1.71 -11.54
C ASP A 14 -2.27 2.64 -10.83
N GLU A 15 -2.43 2.48 -9.52
CA GLU A 15 -3.28 3.34 -8.69
C GLU A 15 -2.78 4.80 -8.65
N ILE A 16 -1.46 5.01 -8.53
CA ILE A 16 -0.87 6.36 -8.62
C ILE A 16 -1.23 7.02 -9.95
N ARG A 17 -1.08 6.29 -11.06
CA ARG A 17 -1.39 6.82 -12.39
C ARG A 17 -2.88 7.13 -12.54
N SER A 18 -3.75 6.23 -12.08
CA SER A 18 -5.20 6.39 -12.10
C SER A 18 -5.62 7.63 -11.31
N ALA A 19 -5.22 7.72 -10.04
CA ALA A 19 -5.56 8.83 -9.15
C ALA A 19 -4.98 10.18 -9.61
N GLN A 20 -3.84 10.18 -10.31
CA GLN A 20 -3.30 11.40 -10.93
C GLN A 20 -4.08 11.82 -12.18
N ALA A 21 -4.55 10.86 -12.99
CA ALA A 21 -5.34 11.13 -14.19
C ALA A 21 -6.74 11.68 -13.87
N ASP A 22 -7.32 11.25 -12.75
CA ASP A 22 -8.66 11.68 -12.32
C ASP A 22 -8.68 13.04 -11.61
N ARG A 23 -7.54 13.76 -11.56
CA ARG A 23 -7.49 15.07 -10.90
C ARG A 23 -8.28 16.13 -11.67
N PRO A 24 -9.24 16.81 -11.00
CA PRO A 24 -9.99 17.89 -11.62
C PRO A 24 -9.16 19.17 -11.80
N THR A 25 -8.08 19.34 -11.02
CA THR A 25 -7.25 20.54 -11.01
C THR A 25 -5.78 20.18 -11.22
N PRO A 26 -5.03 20.94 -12.04
CA PRO A 26 -3.59 20.78 -12.14
C PRO A 26 -2.89 20.97 -10.79
N LYS A 27 -1.82 20.21 -10.57
CA LYS A 27 -1.01 20.35 -9.37
C LYS A 27 -0.29 21.70 -9.32
N ALA A 28 -0.23 22.30 -8.14
CA ALA A 28 0.68 23.41 -7.90
C ALA A 28 2.12 22.88 -7.76
N GLY A 29 3.11 23.68 -8.16
CA GLY A 29 4.52 23.23 -8.17
C GLY A 29 5.13 22.97 -6.79
N TRP A 30 4.43 23.32 -5.70
CA TRP A 30 4.84 23.01 -4.32
C TRP A 30 4.20 21.71 -3.80
N GLU A 31 3.26 21.12 -4.52
CA GLU A 31 2.58 19.90 -4.10
C GLU A 31 3.45 18.67 -4.35
N PRO A 32 3.44 17.68 -3.44
CA PRO A 32 4.19 16.45 -3.62
C PRO A 32 3.68 15.67 -4.85
N GLN A 33 4.55 14.87 -5.47
CA GLN A 33 4.21 14.02 -6.62
C GLN A 33 3.11 13.01 -6.26
N VAL A 34 3.10 12.51 -5.04
CA VAL A 34 2.05 11.67 -4.46
C VAL A 34 1.55 12.38 -3.20
N ASP A 35 0.35 12.95 -3.24
CA ASP A 35 -0.20 13.65 -2.08
C ASP A 35 -1.08 12.73 -1.21
N SER A 36 -1.61 13.26 -0.13
CA SER A 36 -2.44 12.52 0.82
C SER A 36 -3.66 11.85 0.18
N LEU A 37 -4.29 12.47 -0.81
CA LEU A 37 -5.45 11.87 -1.48
C LEU A 37 -5.03 10.66 -2.33
N VAL A 38 -3.92 10.77 -3.06
CA VAL A 38 -3.38 9.62 -3.83
C VAL A 38 -2.95 8.51 -2.88
N MET A 39 -2.32 8.84 -1.75
CA MET A 39 -1.95 7.84 -0.74
C MET A 39 -3.17 7.11 -0.16
N VAL A 40 -4.26 7.81 0.12
CA VAL A 40 -5.51 7.18 0.58
C VAL A 40 -6.06 6.26 -0.50
N SER A 41 -6.03 6.67 -1.77
CA SER A 41 -6.44 5.82 -2.90
C SER A 41 -5.62 4.52 -2.98
N ILE A 42 -4.29 4.64 -2.86
CA ILE A 42 -3.37 3.48 -2.78
C ILE A 42 -3.74 2.57 -1.62
N ALA A 43 -3.96 3.12 -0.42
CA ALA A 43 -4.29 2.34 0.76
C ALA A 43 -5.59 1.53 0.55
N LEU A 44 -6.65 2.17 0.06
CA LEU A 44 -7.93 1.51 -0.22
C LEU A 44 -7.78 0.41 -1.28
N ARG A 45 -7.02 0.66 -2.36
CA ARG A 45 -6.77 -0.31 -3.41
C ARG A 45 -6.01 -1.54 -2.88
N ILE A 46 -5.03 -1.33 -2.01
CA ILE A 46 -4.27 -2.40 -1.34
C ILE A 46 -5.17 -3.23 -0.43
N GLU A 47 -5.99 -2.58 0.41
CA GLU A 47 -6.89 -3.27 1.32
C GLU A 47 -7.89 -4.15 0.56
N GLU A 48 -8.43 -3.64 -0.56
CA GLU A 48 -9.32 -4.39 -1.45
C GLU A 48 -8.63 -5.59 -2.12
N GLU A 49 -7.45 -5.38 -2.72
CA GLU A 49 -6.79 -6.38 -3.55
C GLU A 49 -6.16 -7.51 -2.72
N PHE A 50 -5.66 -7.19 -1.52
CA PHE A 50 -4.91 -8.15 -0.69
C PHE A 50 -5.66 -8.59 0.56
N ASN A 51 -6.86 -8.04 0.82
CA ASN A 51 -7.65 -8.34 2.01
C ASN A 51 -6.84 -8.11 3.32
N VAL A 52 -6.04 -7.05 3.31
CA VAL A 52 -5.29 -6.55 4.48
C VAL A 52 -5.97 -5.31 5.04
N LYS A 53 -5.59 -4.89 6.25
CA LYS A 53 -5.93 -3.58 6.78
C LYS A 53 -4.68 -2.75 6.96
N LEU A 54 -4.64 -1.57 6.35
CA LEU A 54 -3.58 -0.60 6.52
C LEU A 54 -3.97 0.33 7.67
N PRO A 55 -3.35 0.22 8.86
CA PRO A 55 -3.67 1.12 9.96
C PRO A 55 -3.28 2.55 9.58
N GLU A 56 -4.06 3.54 10.03
CA GLU A 56 -3.76 4.97 9.80
C GLU A 56 -2.35 5.35 10.25
N ALA A 57 -1.86 4.73 11.33
CA ALA A 57 -0.51 4.93 11.84
C ALA A 57 0.61 4.48 10.87
N ALA A 58 0.29 3.68 9.85
CA ALA A 58 1.22 3.30 8.79
C ALA A 58 1.27 4.32 7.64
N MET A 59 0.39 5.33 7.63
CA MET A 59 0.41 6.39 6.65
C MET A 59 1.50 7.42 7.01
N PRO A 60 2.34 7.83 6.05
CA PRO A 60 3.35 8.85 6.30
C PRO A 60 2.69 10.21 6.63
N PRO A 61 3.37 11.08 7.39
CA PRO A 61 2.82 12.36 7.87
C PRO A 61 2.61 13.43 6.75
N GLY A 62 2.75 13.05 5.48
CA GLY A 62 2.63 13.92 4.31
C GLY A 62 2.72 13.10 3.02
N GLY A 63 2.74 13.77 1.87
CA GLY A 63 2.94 13.11 0.59
C GLY A 63 4.39 12.68 0.32
N PHE A 64 4.62 12.04 -0.83
CA PHE A 64 5.95 11.74 -1.35
C PHE A 64 6.28 12.65 -2.53
N ASP A 65 7.49 13.19 -2.52
CA ASP A 65 8.01 13.96 -3.66
C ASP A 65 8.42 13.07 -4.85
N ASP A 66 8.58 11.76 -4.61
CA ASP A 66 8.98 10.77 -5.61
C ASP A 66 8.08 9.53 -5.55
N GLU A 67 7.62 9.09 -6.73
CA GLU A 67 6.79 7.89 -6.90
C GLU A 67 7.47 6.62 -6.40
N ASN A 68 8.78 6.45 -6.65
CA ASN A 68 9.47 5.21 -6.29
C ASN A 68 9.57 5.02 -4.78
N THR A 69 9.77 6.11 -4.06
CA THR A 69 9.78 6.13 -2.60
C THR A 69 8.41 5.74 -2.04
N CYS A 70 7.33 6.29 -2.61
CA CYS A 70 5.96 5.89 -2.26
C CYS A 70 5.75 4.40 -2.48
N VAL A 71 6.09 3.89 -3.68
CA VAL A 71 5.92 2.48 -4.06
C VAL A 71 6.69 1.57 -3.10
N ALA A 72 7.95 1.90 -2.79
CA ALA A 72 8.77 1.10 -1.89
C ALA A 72 8.18 1.03 -0.47
N VAL A 73 7.71 2.15 0.08
CA VAL A 73 7.13 2.21 1.43
C VAL A 73 5.86 1.38 1.51
N PHE A 74 4.91 1.57 0.58
CA PHE A 74 3.68 0.78 0.58
C PHE A 74 3.95 -0.71 0.33
N THR A 75 4.86 -1.04 -0.59
CA THR A 75 5.22 -2.44 -0.86
C THR A 75 5.77 -3.12 0.38
N GLN A 76 6.72 -2.48 1.07
CA GLN A 76 7.28 -3.00 2.31
C GLN A 76 6.19 -3.23 3.36
N ARG A 77 5.26 -2.28 3.51
CA ARG A 77 4.19 -2.40 4.51
C ARG A 77 3.21 -3.53 4.20
N VAL A 78 2.85 -3.72 2.93
CA VAL A 78 1.99 -4.84 2.51
C VAL A 78 2.66 -6.18 2.76
N VAL A 79 3.95 -6.30 2.46
CA VAL A 79 4.71 -7.52 2.72
C VAL A 79 4.72 -7.87 4.21
N GLU A 80 4.92 -6.88 5.08
CA GLU A 80 4.85 -7.07 6.54
C GLU A 80 3.47 -7.54 6.99
N LEU A 81 2.40 -6.89 6.54
CA LEU A 81 1.03 -7.24 6.91
C LEU A 81 0.64 -8.65 6.45
N LEU A 82 1.02 -9.03 5.23
CA LEU A 82 0.78 -10.39 4.73
C LEU A 82 1.56 -11.43 5.54
N ALA A 83 2.81 -11.13 5.92
CA ALA A 83 3.58 -12.03 6.78
C ALA A 83 2.95 -12.18 8.19
N GLU A 84 2.48 -11.08 8.78
CA GLU A 84 1.76 -11.08 10.06
C GLU A 84 0.47 -11.91 9.99
N GLN A 85 -0.33 -11.77 8.93
CA GLN A 85 -1.54 -12.56 8.71
C GLN A 85 -1.24 -14.06 8.59
N HIS A 86 -0.26 -14.43 7.76
CA HIS A 86 0.16 -15.82 7.58
C HIS A 86 0.65 -16.46 8.90
N ALA A 87 1.31 -15.68 9.76
CA ALA A 87 1.76 -16.15 11.07
C ALA A 87 0.59 -16.37 12.05
N GLN A 88 -0.46 -15.55 11.98
CA GLN A 88 -1.67 -15.70 12.81
C GLN A 88 -2.56 -16.87 12.36
N GLU A 89 -2.54 -17.20 11.06
CA GLU A 89 -3.31 -18.30 10.47
C GLU A 89 -2.72 -19.69 10.75
N GLN A 90 -1.52 -19.78 11.31
CA GLN A 90 -0.90 -21.02 11.77
C GLN A 90 -0.95 -21.12 13.30
N PRO A 91 -2.12 -21.44 13.92
CA PRO A 91 -2.13 -21.80 15.32
C PRO A 91 -1.38 -23.13 15.49
N GLU A 92 -0.54 -23.18 16.52
CA GLU A 92 0.26 -24.32 16.94
C GLU A 92 -0.51 -25.64 16.82
N GLY A 93 0.02 -26.57 16.03
CA GLY A 93 -0.47 -27.93 15.97
C GLY A 93 -0.43 -28.56 17.36
N GLU A 94 -1.59 -28.66 17.98
CA GLU A 94 -2.08 -29.79 18.77
C GLU A 94 -0.99 -30.72 19.31
N HIS A 95 -0.40 -30.33 20.45
CA HIS A 95 0.33 -31.27 21.30
C HIS A 95 -0.70 -32.10 22.07
N VAL A 96 -1.18 -33.19 21.47
CA VAL A 96 -1.93 -34.22 22.22
C VAL A 96 -0.95 -34.92 23.14
N SER A 97 -1.24 -34.83 24.44
CA SER A 97 -0.55 -35.55 25.52
C SER A 97 -0.67 -37.07 25.41
#